data_AF-A0A963K205-F1
#
_entry.id   AF-A0A963K205-F1
#
_cell.length_a   1.000
_cell.length_b   1.000
_cell.length_c   1.000
_cell.angle_alpha   90.00
_cell.angle_beta   90.00
_cell.angle_gamma   90.00
#
_symmetry.space_group_name_H-M   'P 1'
#
loop_
_entity.id
_entity.type
_entity.pdbx_description
1 polymer ?
#
loop_
_entity_poly.entity_id
_entity_poly.type
_entity_poly.pdbx_seq_one_letter_code
_entity_poly.pdbx_strand_id
1 'polypeptide(L)'
;ISPDHKIVVEAFDDPKIEGISCYLSRAKTGGFKGAFGVAEDTSDASITCLQVGPITVKDELDEGEEVFKRRTSLIFKSMQVVRFLDEKRSTFVYLVYSDRVIEGSPKNSISAVPAMPWGNVQPDLAKAR
;
A
#
# COMPACT_ATOMS: atom_id res chain seq x y z
N ILE A 1 -27.01 -20.33 1.07
CA ILE A 1 -26.00 -19.79 2.02
C ILE A 1 -25.09 -18.87 1.22
N SER A 2 -25.14 -17.56 1.45
CA SER A 2 -24.26 -16.61 0.76
C SER A 2 -22.92 -16.47 1.50
N PRO A 3 -21.79 -16.16 0.83
CA PRO A 3 -20.49 -16.06 1.49
C PRO A 3 -20.47 -14.99 2.59
N ASP A 4 -19.73 -15.19 3.67
CA ASP A 4 -19.53 -14.17 4.70
C ASP A 4 -18.53 -13.08 4.26
N HIS A 5 -18.55 -11.94 4.95
CA HIS A 5 -17.49 -10.94 4.85
C HIS A 5 -16.16 -11.54 5.33
N LYS A 6 -15.06 -11.17 4.67
CA LYS A 6 -13.73 -11.66 5.04
C LYS A 6 -12.66 -10.58 4.92
N ILE A 7 -11.54 -10.82 5.58
CA ILE A 7 -10.32 -10.04 5.39
C ILE A 7 -9.45 -10.80 4.39
N VAL A 8 -8.91 -10.09 3.40
CA VAL A 8 -7.90 -10.62 2.48
C VAL A 8 -6.58 -9.91 2.73
N VAL A 9 -5.48 -10.66 2.58
CA VAL A 9 -4.12 -10.14 2.67
C VAL A 9 -3.46 -10.28 1.30
N GLU A 10 -2.89 -9.20 0.81
CA GLU A 10 -2.16 -9.13 -0.44
C GLU A 10 -0.74 -8.66 -0.14
N ALA A 11 0.26 -9.27 -0.77
CA ALA A 11 1.65 -8.88 -0.67
C ALA A 11 2.12 -8.33 -2.01
N PHE A 12 2.95 -7.28 -1.99
CA PHE A 12 3.58 -6.72 -3.17
C PHE A 12 4.92 -6.09 -2.80
N ASP A 13 5.83 -6.03 -3.77
CA ASP A 13 7.12 -5.35 -3.62
C ASP A 13 7.03 -3.94 -4.17
N ASP A 14 7.87 -3.05 -3.66
CA ASP A 14 7.98 -1.71 -4.21
C ASP A 14 8.62 -1.76 -5.62
N PRO A 15 7.97 -1.20 -6.66
CA PRO A 15 8.45 -1.32 -8.04
C PRO A 15 9.75 -0.54 -8.31
N LYS A 16 10.03 0.52 -7.54
CA LYS A 16 11.21 1.38 -7.71
C LYS A 16 12.25 1.20 -6.60
N ILE A 17 11.92 0.49 -5.51
CA ILE A 17 12.82 0.27 -4.38
C ILE A 17 12.98 -1.23 -4.15
N GLU A 18 14.15 -1.77 -4.47
CA GLU A 18 14.47 -3.15 -4.08
C GLU A 18 14.61 -3.27 -2.57
N GLY A 19 14.30 -4.46 -2.05
CA GLY A 19 14.47 -4.76 -0.63
C GLY A 19 13.33 -4.28 0.25
N ILE A 20 12.21 -3.76 -0.30
CA ILE A 20 10.99 -3.46 0.46
C ILE A 20 9.81 -4.29 -0.07
N SER A 21 9.15 -5.00 0.86
CA SER A 21 7.88 -5.68 0.60
C SER A 21 6.80 -5.15 1.54
N CYS A 22 5.59 -5.02 1.01
CA CYS A 22 4.41 -4.55 1.73
C CYS A 22 3.34 -5.64 1.81
N TYR A 23 2.66 -5.68 2.95
CA TYR A 23 1.52 -6.55 3.23
C TYR A 23 0.31 -5.68 3.51
N LEU A 24 -0.70 -5.76 2.64
CA LEU A 24 -1.94 -5.01 2.71
C LEU A 24 -3.06 -5.95 3.14
N SER A 25 -3.66 -5.67 4.31
CA SER A 25 -4.91 -6.30 4.71
C SER A 25 -6.08 -5.38 4.39
N ARG A 26 -7.20 -5.98 3.96
CA ARG A 26 -8.42 -5.23 3.64
C ARG A 26 -9.68 -6.05 3.79
N ALA A 27 -10.80 -5.36 3.99
CA ALA A 27 -12.10 -5.98 3.92
C ALA A 27 -12.43 -6.44 2.49
N LYS A 28 -13.16 -7.55 2.37
CA LYS A 28 -13.81 -8.03 1.15
C LYS A 28 -15.25 -8.40 1.46
N THR A 29 -16.19 -7.80 0.74
CA THR A 29 -17.62 -7.97 0.99
C THR A 29 -18.13 -9.32 0.51
N GLY A 30 -18.82 -10.03 1.41
CA GLY A 30 -19.54 -11.27 1.12
C GLY A 30 -20.97 -11.04 0.61
N GLY A 31 -21.80 -12.07 0.65
CA GLY A 31 -23.22 -12.01 0.29
C GLY A 31 -23.49 -12.25 -1.19
N PHE A 32 -24.77 -12.38 -1.55
CA PHE A 32 -25.18 -12.48 -2.96
C PHE A 32 -24.67 -11.29 -3.79
N LYS A 33 -24.66 -10.08 -3.23
CA LYS A 33 -24.08 -8.89 -3.88
C LYS A 33 -22.58 -9.02 -4.14
N GLY A 34 -21.81 -9.64 -3.24
CA GLY A 34 -20.40 -9.95 -3.46
C GLY A 34 -20.19 -11.03 -4.53
N ALA A 35 -21.06 -12.04 -4.57
CA ALA A 35 -21.02 -13.11 -5.58
C ALA A 35 -21.31 -12.61 -7.00
N PHE A 36 -22.18 -11.60 -7.15
CA PHE A 36 -22.49 -10.94 -8.43
C PHE A 36 -21.55 -9.76 -8.75
N GLY A 37 -20.54 -9.46 -7.91
CA GLY A 37 -19.57 -8.37 -8.14
C GLY A 37 -20.16 -6.96 -8.01
N VAL A 38 -21.34 -6.82 -7.40
CA VAL A 38 -22.08 -5.56 -7.23
C VAL A 38 -21.84 -4.95 -5.85
N ALA A 39 -21.18 -5.67 -4.94
CA ALA A 39 -20.82 -5.15 -3.63
C ALA A 39 -19.55 -4.29 -3.69
N GLU A 40 -19.60 -3.16 -2.98
CA GLU A 40 -18.44 -2.34 -2.67
C GLU A 40 -17.77 -2.88 -1.39
N ASP A 41 -16.44 -3.05 -1.37
CA ASP A 41 -15.74 -3.34 -0.11
C ASP A 41 -15.66 -2.09 0.77
N THR A 42 -15.62 -2.27 2.10
CA THR A 42 -15.46 -1.14 3.03
C THR A 42 -14.09 -0.48 2.88
N SER A 43 -13.90 0.72 3.45
CA SER A 43 -12.62 1.44 3.38
C SER A 43 -11.62 0.95 4.43
N ASP A 44 -11.91 -0.15 5.13
CA ASP A 44 -11.06 -0.68 6.19
C ASP A 44 -9.87 -1.42 5.57
N ALA A 45 -8.69 -0.85 5.80
CA ALA A 45 -7.43 -1.39 5.34
C ALA A 45 -6.31 -1.12 6.34
N SER A 46 -5.31 -1.98 6.36
CA SER A 46 -4.06 -1.76 7.08
C SER A 46 -2.88 -2.22 6.25
N ILE A 47 -1.75 -1.53 6.38
CA ILE A 47 -0.53 -1.86 5.65
C ILE A 47 0.64 -2.03 6.60
N THR A 48 1.54 -2.95 6.28
CA THR A 48 2.85 -3.07 6.91
C THR A 48 3.88 -3.34 5.83
N CYS A 49 4.82 -2.42 5.67
CA CYS A 49 5.96 -2.55 4.78
C CYS A 49 7.21 -2.83 5.63
N LEU A 50 8.11 -3.63 5.08
CA LEU A 50 9.29 -4.13 5.77
C LEU A 50 10.48 -4.08 4.82
N GLN A 51 11.65 -3.76 5.37
CA GLN A 51 12.90 -4.03 4.68
C GLN A 51 13.17 -5.55 4.72
N VAL A 52 13.16 -6.19 3.55
CA VAL A 52 13.38 -7.63 3.36
C VAL A 52 14.72 -7.95 2.70
N GLY A 53 15.50 -6.92 2.35
CA GLY A 53 16.82 -7.04 1.75
C GLY A 53 17.58 -5.71 1.72
N PRO A 54 18.74 -5.67 1.06
CA PRO A 54 19.44 -4.42 0.78
C PRO A 54 18.53 -3.45 0.01
N ILE A 55 18.49 -2.20 0.44
CA ILE A 55 17.69 -1.16 -0.21
C ILE A 55 18.47 -0.58 -1.39
N THR A 56 17.85 -0.59 -2.56
CA THR A 56 18.37 0.05 -3.77
C THR A 56 17.25 0.77 -4.49
N VAL A 57 17.40 2.09 -4.64
CA VAL A 57 16.48 2.91 -5.42
C VAL A 57 16.84 2.82 -6.90
N LYS A 58 15.92 2.33 -7.72
CA LYS A 58 16.13 2.05 -9.14
C LYS A 58 15.99 3.28 -10.04
N ASP A 59 15.15 4.22 -9.61
CA ASP A 59 14.69 5.36 -10.40
C ASP A 59 14.25 6.52 -9.49
N GLU A 60 14.11 7.71 -10.06
CA GLU A 60 13.66 8.92 -9.36
C GLU A 60 12.30 8.68 -8.71
N LEU A 61 12.13 9.23 -7.50
CA LEU A 61 10.93 9.03 -6.68
C LEU A 61 10.12 10.32 -6.63
N ASP A 62 8.86 10.24 -7.03
CA ASP A 62 7.93 11.35 -6.88
C ASP A 62 7.29 11.35 -5.48
N GLU A 63 6.99 12.52 -4.93
CA GLU A 63 6.20 12.60 -3.70
C GLU A 63 4.77 12.10 -3.94
N GLY A 64 4.33 11.14 -3.12
CA GLY A 64 2.99 10.57 -3.23
C GLY A 64 2.83 9.62 -4.42
N GLU A 65 3.92 9.05 -4.91
CA GLU A 65 3.91 8.13 -6.05
C GLU A 65 3.09 6.86 -5.73
N GLU A 66 2.19 6.48 -6.64
CA GLU A 66 1.36 5.29 -6.51
C GLU A 66 2.20 4.01 -6.66
N VAL A 67 2.30 3.22 -5.60
CA VAL A 67 3.03 1.93 -5.62
C VAL A 67 2.10 0.73 -5.79
N PHE A 68 0.82 0.89 -5.45
CA PHE A 68 -0.20 -0.14 -5.63
C PHE A 68 -1.58 0.50 -5.79
N LYS A 69 -2.38 -0.04 -6.73
CA LYS A 69 -3.77 0.35 -6.91
C LYS A 69 -4.67 -0.85 -7.13
N ARG A 70 -5.79 -0.89 -6.41
CA ARG A 70 -6.84 -1.87 -6.62
C ARG A 70 -8.20 -1.21 -6.73
N ARG A 71 -8.96 -1.59 -7.76
CA ARG A 71 -10.36 -1.21 -7.89
C ARG A 71 -11.21 -2.14 -7.01
N THR A 72 -12.04 -1.52 -6.18
CA THR A 72 -12.80 -2.18 -5.10
C THR A 72 -14.31 -2.15 -5.39
N SER A 73 -14.76 -1.38 -6.39
CA SER A 73 -16.14 -1.42 -6.89
C SER A 73 -16.29 -1.04 -8.38
N LEU A 74 -17.45 -1.36 -8.96
CA LEU A 74 -17.84 -0.96 -10.31
C LEU A 74 -18.06 0.56 -10.44
N ILE A 75 -18.35 1.30 -9.37
CA ILE A 75 -18.80 2.70 -9.42
C ILE A 75 -17.96 3.58 -8.46
N PHE A 76 -16.67 3.76 -8.73
CA PHE A 76 -15.80 4.80 -8.13
C PHE A 76 -15.18 4.57 -6.74
N LYS A 77 -14.94 3.32 -6.31
CA LYS A 77 -14.05 3.08 -5.17
C LYS A 77 -12.81 2.28 -5.57
N SER A 78 -11.66 2.87 -5.32
CA SER A 78 -10.34 2.29 -5.38
C SER A 78 -9.64 2.43 -4.03
N MET A 79 -8.70 1.53 -3.81
CA MET A 79 -7.75 1.60 -2.73
C MET A 79 -6.36 1.74 -3.33
N GLN A 80 -5.61 2.67 -2.77
CA GLN A 80 -4.33 3.11 -3.30
C GLN A 80 -3.32 3.06 -2.16
N VAL A 81 -2.11 2.61 -2.48
CA VAL A 81 -0.94 2.79 -1.64
C VAL A 81 -0.03 3.76 -2.36
N VAL A 82 0.31 4.84 -1.68
CA VAL A 82 1.25 5.85 -2.17
C VAL A 82 2.49 5.88 -1.30
N ARG A 83 3.62 6.26 -1.89
CA ARG A 83 4.92 6.34 -1.23
C ARG A 83 5.41 7.78 -1.13
N PHE A 84 6.07 8.09 -0.04
CA PHE A 84 6.84 9.31 0.18
C PHE A 84 8.24 8.96 0.68
N LEU A 85 9.18 9.89 0.51
CA LEU A 85 10.52 9.82 1.08
C LEU A 85 10.69 10.93 2.13
N ASP A 86 10.85 10.56 3.40
CA ASP A 86 11.36 11.47 4.42
C ASP A 86 12.88 11.48 4.35
N GLU A 87 13.43 12.43 3.59
CA GLU A 87 14.86 12.53 3.34
C GLU A 87 15.66 12.76 4.61
N LYS A 88 15.13 13.57 5.55
CA LYS A 88 15.80 13.92 6.79
C LYS A 88 16.05 12.69 7.65
N ARG A 89 15.16 11.71 7.58
CA ARG A 89 15.22 10.46 8.35
C ARG A 89 15.58 9.26 7.47
N SER A 90 15.89 9.47 6.19
CA SER A 90 16.12 8.43 5.19
C SER A 90 15.07 7.31 5.30
N THR A 91 13.78 7.68 5.29
CA THR A 91 12.67 6.75 5.59
C THR A 91 11.64 6.77 4.47
N PHE A 92 11.27 5.61 3.95
CA PHE A 92 10.18 5.46 3.00
C PHE A 92 8.86 5.31 3.75
N VAL A 93 7.89 6.14 3.39
CA VAL A 93 6.59 6.19 4.06
C VAL A 93 5.52 5.72 3.07
N TYR A 94 4.76 4.70 3.45
CA TYR A 94 3.69 4.13 2.67
C TYR A 94 2.35 4.45 3.32
N LEU A 95 1.46 5.10 2.58
CA LEU A 95 0.12 5.45 3.03
C LEU A 95 -0.91 4.68 2.20
N VAL A 96 -1.75 3.89 2.84
CA VAL A 96 -2.93 3.30 2.21
C VAL A 96 -4.18 4.12 2.52
N TYR A 97 -4.97 4.44 1.50
CA TYR A 97 -6.27 5.08 1.65
C TYR A 97 -7.22 4.67 0.52
N SER A 98 -8.51 4.97 0.69
CA SER A 98 -9.54 4.78 -0.33
C SER A 98 -10.10 6.13 -0.80
N ASP A 99 -10.30 6.26 -2.11
CA ASP A 99 -10.83 7.45 -2.77
C ASP A 99 -12.37 7.53 -2.71
N ARG A 100 -12.97 7.58 -1.51
CA ARG A 100 -14.43 7.82 -1.42
C ARG A 100 -14.72 9.32 -1.42
N VAL A 101 -15.17 9.83 -2.57
CA VAL A 101 -15.39 11.26 -2.88
C VAL A 101 -16.47 11.96 -2.00
N ILE A 102 -17.27 11.25 -1.19
CA ILE A 102 -18.56 11.82 -0.71
C ILE A 102 -18.76 11.84 0.84
N GLU A 103 -18.06 11.06 1.66
CA GLU A 103 -18.46 10.92 3.10
C GLU A 103 -17.39 11.13 4.18
N GLY A 104 -16.21 11.69 3.84
CA GLY A 104 -15.40 12.39 4.85
C GLY A 104 -14.87 11.56 6.04
N SER A 105 -14.81 10.23 5.95
CA SER A 105 -14.01 9.42 6.89
C SER A 105 -12.72 8.99 6.19
N PRO A 106 -11.59 9.70 6.41
CA PRO A 106 -10.30 9.36 5.81
C PRO A 106 -9.71 8.15 6.52
N LYS A 107 -10.34 6.98 6.36
CA LYS A 107 -9.77 5.71 6.83
C LYS A 107 -8.50 5.47 6.04
N ASN A 108 -7.40 5.45 6.77
CA ASN A 108 -6.07 5.25 6.23
C ASN A 108 -5.23 4.44 7.22
N SER A 109 -4.13 3.91 6.70
CA SER A 109 -3.09 3.28 7.51
C SER A 109 -1.73 3.63 6.91
N ILE A 110 -0.71 3.67 7.75
CA ILE A 110 0.63 4.13 7.40
C ILE A 110 1.68 3.13 7.86
N SER A 111 2.72 2.95 7.06
CA SER A 111 3.91 2.20 7.42
C SER A 111 5.15 3.00 7.04
N ALA A 112 6.18 2.95 7.88
CA ALA A 112 7.43 3.68 7.66
C ALA A 112 8.60 2.69 7.72
N VAL A 113 9.40 2.66 6.66
CA VAL A 113 10.55 1.78 6.50
C VAL A 113 11.81 2.63 6.44
N PRO A 114 12.58 2.74 7.54
CA PRO A 114 13.86 3.43 7.50
C PRO A 114 14.83 2.65 6.60
N ALA A 115 15.57 3.38 5.77
CA ALA A 115 16.63 2.82 4.92
C ALA A 115 17.84 2.48 5.79
N MET A 116 17.84 1.29 6.38
CA MET A 116 18.89 0.83 7.27
C MET A 116 19.91 -0.03 6.50
N PRO A 117 21.18 -0.08 6.95
CA PRO A 117 22.15 -1.04 6.43
C PRO A 117 21.63 -2.47 6.57
N TRP A 118 21.78 -3.27 5.51
CA TRP A 118 21.45 -4.69 5.52
C TRP A 118 22.73 -5.50 5.75
N GLY A 119 23.02 -5.78 7.02
CA GLY A 119 24.32 -6.32 7.42
C GLY A 119 25.43 -5.31 7.10
N ASN A 120 26.34 -5.69 6.19
CA ASN A 120 27.45 -4.84 5.75
C ASN A 120 27.13 -4.01 4.49
N VAL A 121 25.91 -4.12 3.94
CA VAL A 121 25.51 -3.41 2.72
C VAL A 121 24.78 -2.13 3.11
N GLN A 122 25.31 -0.97 2.71
CA GLN A 122 24.65 0.33 2.90
C GLN A 122 23.50 0.49 1.89
N PRO A 123 22.42 1.19 2.26
CA PRO A 123 21.34 1.50 1.32
C PRO A 123 21.85 2.38 0.18
N ASP A 124 21.49 2.03 -1.06
CA ASP A 124 21.77 2.84 -2.25
C ASP A 124 20.56 3.72 -2.56
N LEU A 125 20.68 5.00 -2.20
CA LEU A 125 19.67 6.04 -2.42
C LEU A 125 20.07 7.02 -3.52
N ALA A 126 21.08 6.70 -4.34
CA ALA A 126 21.69 7.66 -5.27
C ALA A 126 20.69 8.20 -6.31
N LYS A 127 19.68 7.41 -6.65
CA LYS A 127 18.62 7.75 -7.61
C LYS A 127 17.31 8.17 -6.97
N ALA A 128 17.29 8.45 -5.67
CA ALA A 128 16.07 8.93 -5.01
C ALA A 128 15.64 10.34 -5.49
N ARG A 129 16.45 10.97 -6.35
CA ARG A 129 16.31 12.31 -6.94
C ARG A 129 16.91 12.31 -8.34
#